data_AF-A0A7R9JJS6-F1
#
_entry.id   AF-A0A7R9JJS6-F1
#
_cell.length_a   1.000
_cell.length_b   1.000
_cell.length_c   1.000
_cell.angle_alpha   90.00
_cell.angle_beta   90.00
_cell.angle_gamma   90.00
#
_symmetry.space_group_name_H-M   'P 1'
#
loop_
_entity.id
_entity.type
_entity.pdbx_description
1 polymer ?
#
loop_
_entity_poly.entity_id
_entity_poly.type
_entity_poly.pdbx_seq_one_letter_code
_entity_poly.pdbx_strand_id
1 'polypeptide(L)'
;DPDSSTLELVFDTPGSKSSRKISVLFERAIQPQVKLAAIVTSPWKKAAGKFYVVDTANEYSLNALLQNDQEEYSARVGAKKSGSASHQTYTPILEYKTPEGVHPLAGGHTEQGYGVTGSVTIDKSDTTRKYTLKSVSVKTPKGTLTVDGILFQEKDLFTNDLRWKHEDNEIHTKSKLQRLGPTGFSVEVGAEVSKYPDAGFAVKWDYHRDTNK
;
A
#
# COMPACT_ATOMS: atom_id res chain seq x y z
N ASP A 1 -26.09 12.20 13.24
CA ASP A 1 -25.88 10.84 12.72
C ASP A 1 -24.71 10.27 13.52
N PRO A 2 -24.86 9.13 14.25
CA PRO A 2 -23.85 8.65 15.19
C PRO A 2 -22.49 8.34 14.55
N ASP A 3 -22.46 8.12 13.22
CA ASP A 3 -21.25 7.79 12.48
C ASP A 3 -20.61 9.02 11.80
N SER A 4 -21.16 10.21 12.00
CA SER A 4 -20.62 11.47 11.51
C SER A 4 -20.60 12.57 12.57
N SER A 5 -19.50 13.31 12.60
CA SER A 5 -19.31 14.43 13.52
C SER A 5 -18.77 15.64 12.78
N THR A 6 -19.38 16.79 13.02
CA THR A 6 -18.99 18.06 12.43
C THR A 6 -18.67 19.06 13.54
N LEU A 7 -17.58 19.80 13.38
CA LEU A 7 -17.18 20.90 14.26
C LEU A 7 -16.93 22.13 13.41
N GLU A 8 -17.65 23.21 13.67
CA GLU A 8 -17.44 24.51 13.02
C GLU A 8 -16.82 25.50 14.02
N LEU A 9 -15.72 26.12 13.62
CA LEU A 9 -15.10 27.25 14.32
C LEU A 9 -15.30 28.50 13.46
N VAL A 10 -16.00 29.50 14.00
CA VAL A 10 -16.26 30.76 13.31
C VAL A 10 -15.59 31.89 14.08
N PHE A 11 -14.75 32.65 13.39
CA PHE A 11 -14.12 33.86 13.88
C PHE A 11 -14.74 35.04 13.16
N ASP A 12 -15.40 35.91 13.92
CA ASP A 12 -16.01 37.13 13.41
C ASP A 12 -15.43 38.33 14.16
N THR A 13 -15.20 39.44 13.44
CA THR A 13 -14.72 40.71 14.01
C THR A 13 -15.82 41.76 13.85
N PRO A 14 -16.79 41.81 14.78
CA PRO A 14 -17.87 42.78 14.73
C PRO A 14 -17.34 44.22 14.84
N GLY A 15 -17.86 45.13 14.00
CA GLY A 15 -17.49 46.56 14.01
C GLY A 15 -16.33 46.97 13.09
N SER A 16 -15.76 46.05 12.31
CA SER A 16 -14.75 46.36 11.28
C SER A 16 -15.36 46.99 10.02
N LYS A 17 -14.64 47.94 9.38
CA LYS A 17 -15.03 48.52 8.07
C LYS A 17 -15.04 47.49 6.94
N SER A 18 -14.39 46.35 7.11
CA SER A 18 -14.48 45.19 6.20
C SER A 18 -14.93 43.94 6.95
N SER A 19 -15.88 43.19 6.38
CA SER A 19 -16.31 41.90 6.93
C SER A 19 -15.15 40.91 6.85
N ARG A 20 -14.67 40.43 8.01
CA ARG A 20 -13.56 39.47 8.14
C ARG A 20 -14.05 38.20 8.84
N LYS A 21 -15.07 37.58 8.27
CA LYS A 21 -15.56 36.28 8.74
C LYS A 21 -14.64 35.17 8.24
N ILE A 22 -14.05 34.43 9.15
CA ILE A 22 -13.28 33.22 8.85
C ILE A 22 -14.01 32.04 9.47
N SER A 23 -14.29 30.99 8.70
CA SER A 23 -14.82 29.74 9.23
C SER A 23 -13.91 28.57 8.91
N VAL A 24 -13.80 27.66 9.86
CA VAL A 24 -13.13 26.37 9.71
C VAL A 24 -14.12 25.28 10.07
N LEU A 25 -14.44 24.42 9.12
CA LEU A 25 -15.33 23.28 9.29
C LEU A 25 -14.51 21.99 9.27
N PHE A 26 -14.61 21.20 10.32
CA PHE A 26 -14.07 19.85 10.38
C PHE A 26 -15.20 18.84 10.28
N GLU A 27 -15.07 17.88 9.38
CA GLU A 27 -16.03 16.79 9.22
C GLU A 27 -15.30 15.45 9.34
N ARG A 28 -15.90 14.53 10.08
CA ARG A 28 -15.48 13.13 10.15
C ARG A 28 -16.70 12.27 9.86
N ALA A 29 -16.53 11.25 9.03
CA ALA A 29 -17.51 10.20 8.82
C ALA A 29 -16.84 8.82 8.86
N ILE A 30 -17.51 7.82 9.42
CA ILE A 30 -16.99 6.46 9.57
C ILE A 30 -17.65 5.50 8.57
N GLN A 31 -18.92 5.74 8.21
CA GLN A 31 -19.67 4.95 7.22
C GLN A 31 -20.27 5.84 6.12
N PRO A 32 -20.42 5.35 4.88
CA PRO A 32 -19.96 4.06 4.34
C PRO A 32 -18.45 4.04 4.02
N GLN A 33 -17.74 5.15 4.21
CA GLN A 33 -16.30 5.28 4.00
C GLN A 33 -15.72 6.13 5.13
N VAL A 34 -14.51 5.79 5.59
CA VAL A 34 -13.77 6.62 6.53
C VAL A 34 -13.35 7.90 5.81
N LYS A 35 -13.92 9.04 6.21
CA LYS A 35 -13.67 10.37 5.64
C LYS A 35 -13.27 11.34 6.74
N LEU A 36 -12.28 12.17 6.45
CA LEU A 36 -11.87 13.32 7.24
C LEU A 36 -11.78 14.52 6.29
N ALA A 37 -12.46 15.61 6.61
CA ALA A 37 -12.40 16.84 5.82
C ALA A 37 -12.18 18.06 6.71
N ALA A 38 -11.48 19.04 6.18
CA ALA A 38 -11.26 20.35 6.77
C ALA A 38 -11.49 21.42 5.71
N ILE A 39 -12.41 22.36 5.95
CA ILE A 39 -12.75 23.42 5.00
C ILE A 39 -12.50 24.76 5.68
N VAL A 40 -11.63 25.58 5.09
CA VAL A 40 -11.32 26.93 5.52
C VAL A 40 -11.96 27.91 4.54
N THR A 41 -12.85 28.76 5.04
CA THR A 41 -13.48 29.82 4.26
C THR A 41 -13.09 31.17 4.84
N SER A 42 -12.52 32.04 4.01
CA SER A 42 -12.22 33.44 4.34
C SER A 42 -12.66 34.36 3.20
N PRO A 43 -12.72 35.69 3.41
CA PRO A 43 -13.16 36.62 2.35
C PRO A 43 -12.22 36.66 1.15
N TRP A 44 -10.96 36.26 1.32
CA TRP A 44 -9.90 36.34 0.30
C TRP A 44 -9.43 34.99 -0.23
N LYS A 45 -9.72 33.89 0.49
CA LYS A 45 -9.23 32.54 0.16
C LYS A 45 -10.24 31.47 0.58
N LYS A 46 -10.42 30.47 -0.27
CA LYS A 46 -11.10 29.21 0.08
C LYS A 46 -10.13 28.06 -0.05
N ALA A 47 -10.01 27.24 0.98
CA ALA A 47 -9.21 26.02 0.93
C ALA A 47 -9.99 24.87 1.54
N ALA A 48 -9.93 23.70 0.93
CA ALA A 48 -10.55 22.49 1.47
C ALA A 48 -9.59 21.31 1.33
N GLY A 49 -9.33 20.62 2.44
CA GLY A 49 -8.59 19.37 2.47
C GLY A 49 -9.53 18.22 2.79
N LYS A 50 -9.37 17.09 2.10
CA LYS A 50 -10.16 15.88 2.35
C LYS A 50 -9.29 14.64 2.23
N PHE A 51 -9.38 13.76 3.23
CA PHE A 51 -8.76 12.44 3.23
C PHE A 51 -9.86 11.39 3.34
N TYR A 52 -9.77 10.33 2.55
CA TYR A 52 -10.71 9.22 2.67
C TYR A 52 -10.17 7.89 2.17
N VAL A 53 -10.74 6.82 2.72
CA VAL A 53 -10.46 5.45 2.29
C VAL A 53 -11.62 4.95 1.44
N VAL A 54 -11.29 4.38 0.27
CA VAL A 54 -12.20 3.62 -0.57
C VAL A 54 -11.93 2.14 -0.31
N ASP A 55 -12.93 1.43 0.20
CA ASP A 55 -12.91 -0.03 0.27
C ASP A 55 -14.19 -0.55 -0.38
N THR A 56 -14.05 -1.09 -1.59
CA THR A 56 -15.14 -1.62 -2.40
C THR A 56 -14.79 -3.02 -2.87
N ALA A 57 -15.68 -3.74 -3.57
CA ALA A 57 -15.32 -5.03 -4.15
C ALA A 57 -14.12 -4.96 -5.13
N ASN A 58 -13.95 -3.82 -5.81
CA ASN A 58 -12.99 -3.67 -6.91
C ASN A 58 -11.78 -2.78 -6.57
N GLU A 59 -11.72 -2.22 -5.36
CA GLU A 59 -10.68 -1.26 -5.00
C GLU A 59 -10.46 -1.18 -3.50
N TYR A 60 -9.20 -1.02 -3.12
CA TYR A 60 -8.80 -0.53 -1.81
C TYR A 60 -7.82 0.63 -2.01
N SER A 61 -8.17 1.86 -1.63
CA SER A 61 -7.30 3.02 -1.80
C SER A 61 -7.45 4.08 -0.71
N LEU A 62 -6.35 4.78 -0.44
CA LEU A 62 -6.30 6.01 0.33
C LEU A 62 -6.24 7.20 -0.64
N ASN A 63 -7.07 8.20 -0.38
CA ASN A 63 -7.21 9.37 -1.23
C ASN A 63 -7.01 10.63 -0.39
N ALA A 64 -6.30 11.60 -0.98
CA ALA A 64 -6.12 12.95 -0.46
C ALA A 64 -6.52 13.94 -1.54
N LEU A 65 -7.37 14.90 -1.20
CA LEU A 65 -7.77 15.99 -2.08
C LEU A 65 -7.50 17.31 -1.37
N LEU A 66 -6.95 18.27 -2.11
CA LEU A 66 -6.72 19.62 -1.67
C LEU A 66 -7.27 20.57 -2.73
N GLN A 67 -8.25 21.38 -2.36
CA GLN A 67 -8.77 22.46 -3.17
C GLN A 67 -8.26 23.79 -2.63
N ASN A 68 -7.79 24.66 -3.52
CA ASN A 68 -7.33 26.01 -3.22
C ASN A 68 -7.95 26.94 -4.26
N ASP A 69 -8.99 27.67 -3.86
CA ASP A 69 -9.86 28.45 -4.73
C ASP A 69 -10.46 27.63 -5.89
N GLN A 70 -9.93 27.76 -7.11
CA GLN A 70 -10.35 26.99 -8.30
C GLN A 70 -9.38 25.85 -8.65
N GLU A 71 -8.25 25.76 -7.96
CA GLU A 71 -7.24 24.73 -8.20
C GLU A 71 -7.56 23.48 -7.38
N GLU A 72 -7.42 22.32 -8.02
CA GLU A 72 -7.62 21.03 -7.38
C GLU A 72 -6.37 20.17 -7.52
N TYR A 73 -5.89 19.70 -6.38
CA TYR A 73 -4.82 18.73 -6.26
C TYR A 73 -5.38 17.46 -5.65
N SER A 74 -4.94 16.30 -6.12
CA SER A 74 -5.27 15.04 -5.48
C SER A 74 -4.12 14.06 -5.52
N ALA A 75 -4.11 13.12 -4.59
CA ALA A 75 -3.22 11.98 -4.58
C ALA A 75 -4.01 10.75 -4.17
N ARG A 76 -3.72 9.62 -4.83
CA ARG A 76 -4.38 8.35 -4.56
C ARG A 76 -3.36 7.22 -4.62
N VAL A 77 -3.40 6.39 -3.58
CA VAL A 77 -2.53 5.23 -3.42
C VAL A 77 -3.37 4.03 -3.00
N GLY A 78 -3.16 2.88 -3.62
CA GLY A 78 -3.95 1.69 -3.31
C GLY A 78 -3.75 0.57 -4.30
N ALA A 79 -4.78 -0.26 -4.46
CA ALA A 79 -4.83 -1.32 -5.44
C ALA A 79 -6.24 -1.54 -5.97
N LYS A 80 -6.33 -1.83 -7.28
CA LYS A 80 -7.52 -2.43 -7.89
C LYS A 80 -7.59 -3.90 -7.48
N LYS A 81 -8.77 -4.35 -7.09
CA LYS A 81 -9.09 -5.72 -6.70
C LYS A 81 -9.87 -6.37 -7.84
N SER A 82 -9.47 -7.56 -8.26
CA SER A 82 -10.23 -8.39 -9.22
C SER A 82 -10.20 -9.87 -8.82
N GLY A 83 -11.19 -10.64 -9.27
CA GLY A 83 -11.31 -12.07 -8.94
C GLY A 83 -12.40 -12.38 -7.92
N SER A 84 -12.27 -13.50 -7.21
CA SER A 84 -13.22 -14.00 -6.22
C SER A 84 -12.66 -13.91 -4.79
N ALA A 85 -13.50 -14.18 -3.78
CA ALA A 85 -13.08 -14.15 -2.37
C ALA A 85 -11.95 -15.14 -2.03
N SER A 86 -11.81 -16.23 -2.80
CA SER A 86 -10.73 -17.22 -2.66
C SER A 86 -9.56 -17.02 -3.62
N HIS A 87 -9.70 -16.14 -4.61
CA HIS A 87 -8.68 -15.83 -5.61
C HIS A 87 -8.74 -14.35 -5.98
N GLN A 88 -7.93 -13.53 -5.30
CA GLN A 88 -7.97 -12.09 -5.43
C GLN A 88 -6.67 -11.56 -6.02
N THR A 89 -6.74 -10.88 -7.16
CA THR A 89 -5.61 -10.17 -7.75
C THR A 89 -5.67 -8.69 -7.40
N TYR A 90 -4.52 -8.16 -7.00
CA TYR A 90 -4.29 -6.77 -6.63
C TYR A 90 -3.33 -6.12 -7.62
N THR A 91 -3.76 -5.04 -8.26
CA THR A 91 -2.93 -4.25 -9.18
C THR A 91 -2.76 -2.84 -8.60
N PRO A 92 -1.52 -2.32 -8.49
CA PRO A 92 -1.28 -1.05 -7.80
C PRO A 92 -2.00 0.12 -8.46
N ILE A 93 -2.45 1.06 -7.63
CA ILE A 93 -2.92 2.39 -7.98
C ILE A 93 -1.96 3.36 -7.33
N LEU A 94 -1.35 4.22 -8.13
CA LEU A 94 -0.58 5.36 -7.65
C LEU A 94 -0.76 6.47 -8.68
N GLU A 95 -1.41 7.55 -8.28
CA GLU A 95 -1.67 8.69 -9.16
C GLU A 95 -1.74 9.97 -8.33
N TYR A 96 -1.38 11.08 -8.95
CA TYR A 96 -1.67 12.40 -8.41
C TYR A 96 -2.18 13.33 -9.51
N LYS A 97 -2.91 14.36 -9.13
CA LYS A 97 -3.50 15.36 -10.02
C LYS A 97 -3.02 16.74 -9.61
N THR A 98 -2.66 17.56 -10.59
CA THR A 98 -2.43 18.99 -10.47
C THR A 98 -3.43 19.73 -11.37
N PRO A 99 -3.49 21.08 -11.33
CA PRO A 99 -4.26 21.85 -12.30
C PRO A 99 -3.86 21.58 -13.76
N GLU A 100 -2.63 21.12 -14.01
CA GLU A 100 -2.14 20.83 -15.37
C GLU A 100 -2.63 19.47 -15.88
N GLY A 101 -2.94 18.52 -15.00
CA GLY A 101 -3.42 17.20 -15.42
C GLY A 101 -3.32 16.10 -14.37
N VAL A 102 -3.61 14.87 -14.80
CA VAL A 102 -3.48 13.65 -14.01
C VAL A 102 -2.19 12.94 -14.38
N HIS A 103 -1.40 12.61 -13.37
CA HIS A 103 -0.10 11.96 -13.50
C HIS A 103 -0.18 10.55 -12.89
N PRO A 104 -0.44 9.51 -13.71
CA PRO A 104 -0.38 8.13 -13.24
C PRO A 104 1.07 7.73 -13.01
N LEU A 105 1.35 7.18 -11.84
CA LEU A 105 2.63 6.55 -11.49
C LEU A 105 2.53 5.02 -11.53
N ALA A 106 1.32 4.47 -11.53
CA ALA A 106 1.08 3.05 -11.78
C ALA A 106 1.14 2.72 -13.28
N GLY A 107 1.70 1.56 -13.63
CA GLY A 107 1.72 1.05 -15.01
C GLY A 107 3.00 1.36 -15.80
N GLY A 108 4.02 1.96 -15.18
CA GLY A 108 5.39 1.99 -15.71
C GLY A 108 5.72 3.10 -16.71
N HIS A 109 4.71 3.86 -17.15
CA HIS A 109 4.88 5.03 -18.02
C HIS A 109 4.82 6.30 -17.19
N THR A 110 5.99 6.81 -16.79
CA THR A 110 6.07 7.96 -15.88
C THR A 110 7.17 8.91 -16.32
N GLU A 111 6.79 10.14 -16.67
CA GLU A 111 7.74 11.21 -17.05
C GLU A 111 8.63 11.65 -15.89
N GLN A 112 8.19 11.42 -14.65
CA GLN A 112 8.85 11.89 -13.42
C GLN A 112 9.88 10.91 -12.83
N GLY A 113 10.14 9.79 -13.50
CA GLY A 113 11.12 8.79 -13.06
C GLY A 113 10.71 7.93 -11.85
N TYR A 114 9.50 8.11 -11.31
CA TYR A 114 8.93 7.25 -10.26
C TYR A 114 7.79 6.42 -10.82
N GLY A 115 7.71 5.13 -10.50
CA GLY A 115 6.56 4.33 -10.91
C GLY A 115 6.44 3.00 -10.19
N VAL A 116 5.24 2.43 -10.21
CA VAL A 116 4.94 1.12 -9.61
C VAL A 116 4.20 0.25 -10.62
N THR A 117 4.60 -1.02 -10.75
CA THR A 117 3.96 -1.99 -11.67
C THR A 117 3.85 -3.37 -11.05
N GLY A 118 3.22 -4.27 -11.79
CA GLY A 118 3.04 -5.67 -11.42
C GLY A 118 1.69 -5.96 -10.77
N SER A 119 1.57 -7.15 -10.20
CA SER A 119 0.36 -7.57 -9.50
C SER A 119 0.69 -8.58 -8.40
N VAL A 120 -0.14 -8.62 -7.38
CA VAL A 120 -0.11 -9.65 -6.34
C VAL A 120 -1.41 -10.43 -6.38
N THR A 121 -1.33 -11.72 -6.62
CA THR A 121 -2.49 -12.62 -6.55
C THR A 121 -2.47 -13.37 -5.24
N ILE A 122 -3.59 -13.41 -4.54
CA ILE A 122 -3.79 -14.11 -3.27
C ILE A 122 -4.79 -15.23 -3.51
N ASP A 123 -4.31 -16.47 -3.44
CA ASP A 123 -5.16 -17.66 -3.33
C ASP A 123 -5.35 -17.98 -1.84
N LYS A 124 -6.60 -18.08 -1.40
CA LYS A 124 -6.95 -18.39 -0.01
C LYS A 124 -7.84 -19.62 0.05
N SER A 125 -7.47 -20.54 0.93
CA SER A 125 -8.34 -21.61 1.44
C SER A 125 -8.58 -21.42 2.94
N ASP A 126 -9.28 -22.37 3.57
CA ASP A 126 -9.53 -22.33 5.01
C ASP A 126 -8.24 -22.43 5.83
N THR A 127 -7.22 -23.13 5.32
CA THR A 127 -5.98 -23.43 6.05
C THR A 127 -4.73 -22.83 5.41
N THR A 128 -4.81 -22.40 4.15
CA THR A 128 -3.65 -21.96 3.37
C THR A 128 -3.85 -20.59 2.73
N ARG A 129 -2.74 -19.88 2.53
CA ARG A 129 -2.66 -18.64 1.76
C ARG A 129 -1.44 -18.70 0.87
N LYS A 130 -1.63 -18.45 -0.42
CA LYS A 130 -0.55 -18.35 -1.40
C LYS A 130 -0.57 -16.96 -2.03
N TYR A 131 0.55 -16.27 -1.96
CA TYR A 131 0.77 -14.99 -2.59
C TYR A 131 1.65 -15.21 -3.81
N THR A 132 1.19 -14.83 -4.99
CA THR A 132 1.95 -14.88 -6.23
C THR A 132 2.25 -13.45 -6.66
N LEU A 133 3.53 -13.06 -6.60
CA LEU A 133 4.03 -11.77 -7.05
C LEU A 133 4.43 -11.90 -8.52
N LYS A 134 3.79 -11.10 -9.37
CA LYS A 134 4.09 -11.03 -10.80
C LYS A 134 4.66 -9.66 -11.15
N SER A 135 5.97 -9.62 -11.29
CA SER A 135 6.79 -8.48 -11.72
C SER A 135 6.47 -7.21 -10.93
N VAL A 136 6.32 -7.35 -9.62
CA VAL A 136 6.05 -6.22 -8.72
C VAL A 136 7.28 -5.34 -8.72
N SER A 137 7.17 -4.16 -9.33
CA SER A 137 8.33 -3.30 -9.57
C SER A 137 8.12 -1.91 -9.02
N VAL A 138 9.18 -1.33 -8.44
CA VAL A 138 9.26 0.07 -8.06
C VAL A 138 10.39 0.70 -8.85
N LYS A 139 10.04 1.68 -9.67
CA LYS A 139 10.95 2.51 -10.45
C LYS A 139 11.21 3.80 -9.69
N THR A 140 12.48 4.18 -9.60
CA THR A 140 12.94 5.46 -9.07
C THR A 140 14.00 6.03 -10.02
N PRO A 141 14.39 7.31 -9.87
CA PRO A 141 15.53 7.86 -10.63
C PRO A 141 16.85 7.11 -10.44
N LYS A 142 16.99 6.31 -9.36
CA LYS A 142 18.20 5.55 -9.04
C LYS A 142 18.22 4.13 -9.61
N GLY A 143 17.12 3.66 -10.21
CA GLY A 143 17.00 2.30 -10.69
C GLY A 143 15.61 1.71 -10.49
N THR A 144 15.44 0.47 -10.95
CA THR A 144 14.21 -0.31 -10.82
C THR A 144 14.49 -1.57 -10.00
N LEU A 145 13.73 -1.74 -8.92
CA LEU A 145 13.68 -2.98 -8.15
C LEU A 145 12.43 -3.75 -8.55
N THR A 146 12.58 -5.00 -8.98
CA THR A 146 11.49 -5.90 -9.36
C THR A 146 11.54 -7.16 -8.50
N VAL A 147 10.36 -7.63 -8.09
CA VAL A 147 10.19 -8.86 -7.32
C VAL A 147 9.19 -9.77 -8.01
N ASP A 148 9.59 -11.01 -8.22
CA ASP A 148 8.76 -12.09 -8.74
C ASP A 148 8.83 -13.28 -7.78
N GLY A 149 7.73 -14.02 -7.64
CA GLY A 149 7.79 -15.27 -6.88
C GLY A 149 6.53 -15.61 -6.11
N ILE A 150 6.70 -16.53 -5.16
CA ILE A 150 5.60 -17.09 -4.39
C ILE A 150 5.95 -17.04 -2.91
N LEU A 151 4.99 -16.59 -2.10
CA LEU A 151 4.95 -16.81 -0.66
C LEU A 151 3.83 -17.81 -0.39
N PHE A 152 4.08 -18.82 0.41
CA PHE A 152 3.06 -19.76 0.84
C PHE A 152 3.03 -19.84 2.36
N GLN A 153 1.84 -19.79 2.91
CA GLN A 153 1.59 -19.88 4.33
C GLN A 153 0.49 -20.91 4.59
N GLU A 154 0.77 -21.78 5.54
CA GLU A 154 -0.15 -22.71 6.18
C GLU A 154 0.08 -22.63 7.70
N LYS A 155 -0.81 -23.22 8.50
CA LYS A 155 -0.79 -23.18 9.98
C LYS A 155 0.61 -23.36 10.59
N ASP A 156 1.38 -24.32 10.10
CA ASP A 156 2.67 -24.73 10.67
C ASP A 156 3.81 -24.63 9.64
N LEU A 157 3.59 -23.99 8.50
CA LEU A 157 4.54 -23.90 7.39
C LEU A 157 4.48 -22.52 6.74
N PHE A 158 5.64 -21.90 6.59
CA PHE A 158 5.84 -20.75 5.74
C PHE A 158 6.95 -21.06 4.76
N THR A 159 6.72 -20.80 3.47
CA THR A 159 7.77 -20.89 2.45
C THR A 159 7.79 -19.64 1.59
N ASN A 160 8.97 -19.28 1.11
CA ASN A 160 9.11 -18.31 0.04
C ASN A 160 10.04 -18.83 -1.04
N ASP A 161 9.76 -18.42 -2.27
CA ASP A 161 10.61 -18.54 -3.43
C ASP A 161 10.49 -17.21 -4.18
N LEU A 162 11.48 -16.33 -4.00
CA LEU A 162 11.46 -14.96 -4.50
C LEU A 162 12.70 -14.66 -5.34
N ARG A 163 12.50 -14.04 -6.49
CA ARG A 163 13.52 -13.49 -7.36
C ARG A 163 13.48 -11.97 -7.26
N TRP A 164 14.58 -11.40 -6.79
CA TRP A 164 14.80 -9.97 -6.64
C TRP A 164 15.69 -9.50 -7.78
N LYS A 165 15.23 -8.54 -8.57
CA LYS A 165 16.00 -7.96 -9.68
C LYS A 165 16.23 -6.49 -9.43
N HIS A 166 17.48 -6.06 -9.50
CA HIS A 166 17.87 -4.65 -9.50
C HIS A 166 18.81 -4.42 -10.67
N GLU A 167 18.31 -3.73 -11.70
CA GLU A 167 19.00 -3.56 -12.98
C GLU A 167 19.40 -4.94 -13.55
N ASP A 168 20.70 -5.18 -13.73
CA ASP A 168 21.22 -6.44 -14.26
C ASP A 168 21.48 -7.49 -13.17
N ASN A 169 21.30 -7.16 -11.89
CA ASN A 169 21.57 -8.07 -10.78
C ASN A 169 20.29 -8.80 -10.37
N GLU A 170 20.37 -10.13 -10.28
CA GLU A 170 19.27 -10.97 -9.81
C GLU A 170 19.73 -11.82 -8.62
N ILE A 171 18.92 -11.83 -7.57
CA ILE A 171 19.11 -12.65 -6.37
C ILE A 171 17.89 -13.55 -6.22
N HIS A 172 18.12 -14.85 -6.18
CA HIS A 172 17.09 -15.84 -5.87
C HIS A 172 17.16 -16.19 -4.40
N THR A 173 16.07 -16.00 -3.66
CA THR A 173 15.95 -16.35 -2.26
C THR A 173 14.90 -17.42 -2.07
N LYS A 174 15.22 -18.43 -1.27
CA LYS A 174 14.28 -19.47 -0.84
C LYS A 174 14.34 -19.59 0.67
N SER A 175 13.18 -19.72 1.31
CA SER A 175 13.16 -20.13 2.71
C SER A 175 11.98 -21.03 3.03
N LYS A 176 12.14 -21.79 4.11
CA LYS A 176 11.14 -22.65 4.69
C LYS A 176 11.25 -22.56 6.20
N LEU A 177 10.17 -22.13 6.85
CA LEU A 177 9.98 -22.18 8.29
C LEU A 177 8.88 -23.19 8.57
N GLN A 178 9.19 -24.26 9.30
CA GLN A 178 8.24 -25.32 9.60
C GLN A 178 8.22 -25.62 11.10
N ARG A 179 7.03 -25.62 11.70
CA ARG A 179 6.86 -26.15 13.06
C ARG A 179 6.82 -27.67 13.00
N LEU A 180 7.66 -28.33 13.80
CA LEU A 180 7.79 -29.80 13.84
C LEU A 180 6.95 -30.44 14.96
N GLY A 181 6.25 -29.62 15.75
CA GLY A 181 5.42 -30.03 16.88
C GLY A 181 5.28 -28.91 17.93
N PRO A 182 4.78 -29.20 19.14
CA PRO A 182 4.62 -28.18 20.18
C PRO A 182 5.91 -27.44 20.54
N THR A 183 7.07 -28.13 20.47
CA THR A 183 8.37 -27.68 20.99
C THR A 183 9.50 -27.70 19.96
N GLY A 184 9.22 -27.98 18.69
CA GLY A 184 10.22 -28.11 17.64
C GLY A 184 9.94 -27.23 16.43
N PHE A 185 11.01 -26.77 15.78
CA PHE A 185 10.92 -26.00 14.55
C PHE A 185 12.15 -26.22 13.65
N SER A 186 11.95 -26.03 12.36
CA SER A 186 12.95 -26.14 11.30
C SER A 186 12.98 -24.83 10.51
N VAL A 187 14.18 -24.34 10.24
CA VAL A 187 14.45 -23.15 9.42
C VAL A 187 15.44 -23.53 8.33
N GLU A 188 15.05 -23.31 7.09
CA GLU A 188 15.92 -23.38 5.92
C GLU A 188 15.89 -22.02 5.23
N VAL A 189 17.06 -21.43 4.98
CA VAL A 189 17.19 -20.16 4.25
C VAL A 189 18.32 -20.32 3.24
N GLY A 190 18.07 -19.94 1.99
CA GLY A 190 19.07 -19.92 0.94
C GLY A 190 18.97 -18.67 0.09
N ALA A 191 20.11 -18.20 -0.40
CA ALA A 191 20.19 -17.15 -1.40
C ALA A 191 21.28 -17.47 -2.42
N GLU A 192 20.99 -17.19 -3.68
CA GLU A 192 21.89 -17.39 -4.83
C GLU A 192 21.91 -16.11 -5.66
N VAL A 193 23.11 -15.67 -6.07
CA VAL A 193 23.26 -14.50 -6.94
C VAL A 193 23.42 -14.98 -8.38
N SER A 194 22.50 -14.64 -9.28
CA SER A 194 22.49 -15.21 -10.64
C SER A 194 23.76 -14.90 -11.45
N LYS A 195 24.40 -13.76 -11.20
CA LYS A 195 25.68 -13.38 -11.84
C LYS A 195 26.89 -14.14 -11.30
N TYR A 196 26.79 -14.67 -10.09
CA TYR A 196 27.86 -15.39 -9.42
C TYR A 196 27.25 -16.68 -8.85
N PRO A 197 26.97 -17.70 -9.67
CA PRO A 197 26.32 -18.93 -9.22
C PRO A 197 27.06 -19.64 -8.08
N ASP A 198 28.38 -19.47 -8.02
CA ASP A 198 29.24 -20.00 -6.95
C ASP A 198 29.20 -19.16 -5.67
N ALA A 199 28.58 -17.97 -5.70
CA ALA A 199 28.37 -17.09 -4.56
C ALA A 199 26.91 -17.20 -4.10
N GLY A 200 26.67 -18.16 -3.22
CA GLY A 200 25.41 -18.35 -2.52
C GLY A 200 25.63 -18.79 -1.08
N PHE A 201 24.56 -18.81 -0.31
CA PHE A 201 24.57 -19.44 1.01
C PHE A 201 23.31 -20.26 1.20
N ALA A 202 23.43 -21.32 1.99
CA ALA A 202 22.31 -22.11 2.47
C ALA A 202 22.54 -22.43 3.95
N VAL A 203 21.57 -22.10 4.77
CA VAL A 203 21.56 -22.38 6.21
C VAL A 203 20.36 -23.27 6.50
N LYS A 204 20.61 -24.38 7.19
CA LYS A 204 19.58 -25.25 7.73
C LYS A 204 19.78 -25.38 9.24
N TRP A 205 18.71 -25.16 9.99
CA TRP A 205 18.71 -25.27 11.43
C TRP A 205 17.43 -25.96 11.91
N ASP A 206 17.62 -27.05 12.67
CA ASP A 206 16.55 -27.78 13.32
C ASP A 206 16.71 -27.64 14.83
N TYR A 207 15.66 -27.18 15.50
CA TYR A 207 15.60 -27.05 16.95
C TYR A 207 14.51 -27.94 17.52
N HIS A 208 14.86 -28.71 18.54
CA HIS A 208 13.94 -29.49 19.33
C HIS A 208 14.22 -29.22 20.81
N ARG A 209 13.20 -28.81 21.56
CA ARG A 209 13.30 -28.77 23.02
C ARG A 209 12.80 -30.09 23.59
N ASP A 210 13.70 -30.85 24.20
CA ASP A 210 13.34 -32.01 25.01
C ASP A 210 12.54 -31.53 26.22
N THR A 211 11.31 -32.02 26.34
CA THR A 211 10.58 -31.97 27.61
C THR A 211 11.07 -33.13 28.46
N ASN A 212 12.13 -32.92 29.23
CA ASN A 212 12.43 -33.81 30.35
C ASN A 212 11.22 -33.79 31.29
N LYS A 213 10.50 -34.91 31.35
CA LYS A 213 9.56 -35.24 32.41
C LYS A 213 10.25 -36.15 33.42
#